data_AF-A0A1Y3B8Z2-F1
#
_entry.id   AF-A0A1Y3B8Z2-F1
#
_cell.length_a   1.000
_cell.length_b   1.000
_cell.length_c   1.000
_cell.angle_alpha   90.00
_cell.angle_beta   90.00
_cell.angle_gamma   90.00
#
_symmetry.space_group_name_H-M   'P 1'
#
loop_
_entity.id
_entity.type
_entity.pdbx_description
1 polymer ?
#
loop_
_entity_poly.entity_id
_entity_poly.type
_entity_poly.pdbx_seq_one_letter_code
_entity_poly.pdbx_strand_id
1 'polypeptide(L)'
;MLLQCLHTYSNGRNPVAFLDIHGHSRRHNIFSYSCFPLLSWKKSDQQNYSKKYLQKHMCCCANSTLCQLDNRLESIKNEMGESNHLVYQHLAVPPFLTIPLLLQYQQSPAFDLDYCSFAMQKDREQTARLVAYRQYGIALTYTIECSASGCNRGPYAGQHLSTIQMEEMGQFLAKSFNFIQFIYCSQQQHFPLIQLPACQESFDQHDDENKGKISVW
;
A
#
# COMPACT_ATOMS: atom_id res chain seq x y z
N MET A 1 -19.43 -10.38 -17.81
CA MET A 1 -18.14 -9.99 -18.40
C MET A 1 -16.99 -10.12 -17.40
N LEU A 2 -16.76 -9.16 -16.49
CA LEU A 2 -15.54 -9.12 -15.63
C LEU A 2 -15.25 -10.44 -14.90
N LEU A 3 -16.27 -11.05 -14.29
CA LEU A 3 -16.24 -12.37 -13.63
C LEU A 3 -15.58 -13.48 -14.49
N GLN A 4 -16.03 -13.59 -15.73
CA GLN A 4 -15.63 -14.64 -16.65
C GLN A 4 -14.23 -14.40 -17.19
N CYS A 5 -13.91 -13.13 -17.48
CA CYS A 5 -12.56 -12.71 -17.87
C CYS A 5 -11.54 -13.01 -16.76
N LEU A 6 -11.78 -12.55 -15.52
CA LEU A 6 -10.87 -12.77 -14.39
C LEU A 6 -10.63 -14.26 -14.10
N HIS A 7 -11.68 -15.09 -14.10
CA HIS A 7 -11.56 -16.52 -13.81
C HIS A 7 -10.85 -17.31 -14.93
N THR A 8 -11.10 -16.96 -16.20
CA THR A 8 -10.40 -17.58 -17.34
C THR A 8 -8.94 -17.16 -17.39
N TYR A 9 -8.61 -15.87 -17.27
CA TYR A 9 -7.21 -15.40 -17.30
C TYR A 9 -6.38 -15.84 -16.08
N SER A 10 -7.01 -16.09 -14.93
CA SER A 10 -6.28 -16.55 -13.75
C SER A 10 -5.97 -18.05 -13.74
N ASN A 11 -6.53 -18.82 -14.69
CA ASN A 11 -6.58 -20.30 -14.66
C ASN A 11 -7.18 -20.81 -13.33
N GLY A 12 -8.32 -20.26 -12.91
CA GLY A 12 -9.03 -20.66 -11.69
C GLY A 12 -8.41 -20.18 -10.37
N ARG A 13 -7.31 -19.42 -10.40
CA ARG A 13 -6.70 -18.81 -9.20
C ARG A 13 -7.46 -17.54 -8.77
N ASN A 14 -7.48 -17.24 -7.48
CA ASN A 14 -8.05 -15.99 -6.98
C ASN A 14 -7.05 -14.82 -7.18
N PRO A 15 -7.45 -13.70 -7.82
CA PRO A 15 -6.59 -12.52 -7.94
C PRO A 15 -6.17 -11.97 -6.57
N VAL A 16 -4.88 -11.65 -6.40
CA VAL A 16 -4.35 -11.10 -5.14
C VAL A 16 -4.64 -9.60 -4.97
N ALA A 17 -4.79 -8.88 -6.08
CA ALA A 17 -5.09 -7.45 -6.12
C ALA A 17 -5.96 -7.11 -7.34
N PHE A 18 -6.61 -5.95 -7.29
CA PHE A 18 -7.37 -5.36 -8.39
C PHE A 18 -7.03 -3.88 -8.48
N LEU A 19 -6.62 -3.42 -9.68
CA LEU A 19 -6.22 -2.06 -9.97
C LEU A 19 -7.05 -1.51 -11.14
N ASP A 20 -7.81 -0.46 -10.89
CA ASP A 20 -8.61 0.29 -11.87
C ASP A 20 -7.94 1.65 -12.09
N ILE A 21 -7.19 1.81 -13.18
CA ILE A 21 -6.33 2.99 -13.41
C ILE A 21 -6.98 3.89 -14.46
N HIS A 22 -7.32 5.13 -14.10
CA HIS A 22 -7.92 6.09 -15.02
C HIS A 22 -7.59 7.56 -14.69
N GLY A 23 -7.98 8.47 -15.59
CA GLY A 23 -7.67 9.91 -15.49
C GLY A 23 -8.67 10.70 -14.67
N HIS A 24 -8.18 11.62 -13.83
CA HIS A 24 -8.97 12.45 -12.93
C HIS A 24 -8.89 13.94 -13.30
N SER A 25 -10.04 14.62 -13.37
CA SER A 25 -10.14 16.00 -13.91
C SER A 25 -10.22 17.14 -12.88
N ARG A 26 -10.21 16.83 -11.57
CA ARG A 26 -10.55 17.80 -10.49
C ARG A 26 -9.52 17.96 -9.36
N ARG A 27 -8.40 17.25 -9.43
CA ARG A 27 -7.35 17.21 -8.39
C ARG A 27 -6.01 16.99 -9.08
N HIS A 28 -4.94 17.53 -8.50
CA HIS A 28 -3.57 17.34 -8.96
C HIS A 28 -2.97 16.00 -8.51
N ASN A 29 -1.81 15.65 -9.07
CA ASN A 29 -1.00 14.48 -8.73
C ASN A 29 -1.68 13.12 -9.04
N ILE A 30 -1.04 12.01 -8.69
CA ILE A 30 -1.62 10.67 -8.73
C ILE A 30 -1.98 10.25 -7.31
N PHE A 31 -3.22 9.82 -7.09
CA PHE A 31 -3.69 9.34 -5.79
C PHE A 31 -4.57 8.11 -5.98
N SER A 32 -5.16 7.58 -4.90
CA SER A 32 -5.97 6.36 -4.98
C SER A 32 -7.26 6.41 -4.18
N TYR A 33 -8.23 5.62 -4.61
CA TYR A 33 -9.37 5.23 -3.81
C TYR A 33 -9.30 3.74 -3.48
N SER A 34 -9.58 3.36 -2.23
CA SER A 34 -9.57 1.95 -1.78
C SER A 34 -10.75 1.64 -0.85
N CYS A 35 -10.81 0.46 -0.24
CA CYS A 35 -11.99 -0.01 0.50
C CYS A 35 -11.69 -0.27 1.99
N PHE A 36 -11.88 0.73 2.86
CA PHE A 36 -11.85 0.55 4.31
C PHE A 36 -13.28 0.28 4.85
N PRO A 37 -13.60 -0.93 5.35
CA PRO A 37 -14.99 -1.28 5.65
C PRO A 37 -15.63 -0.50 6.81
N LEU A 38 -14.84 0.04 7.73
CA LEU A 38 -15.36 0.90 8.80
C LEU A 38 -15.81 2.28 8.28
N LEU A 39 -15.30 2.72 7.11
CA LEU A 39 -15.78 3.87 6.36
C LEU A 39 -16.76 3.48 5.23
N SER A 40 -17.41 2.32 5.36
CA SER A 40 -18.49 1.91 4.45
C SER A 40 -19.84 2.43 4.90
N TRP A 41 -20.63 2.95 3.95
CA TRP A 41 -22.04 3.29 4.16
C TRP A 41 -22.89 2.09 4.60
N LYS A 42 -22.42 0.86 4.33
CA LYS A 42 -23.17 -0.39 4.47
C LYS A 42 -22.77 -1.11 5.75
N LYS A 43 -23.67 -1.14 6.74
CA LYS A 43 -23.43 -1.73 8.08
C LYS A 43 -22.92 -3.18 8.05
N SER A 44 -23.27 -3.98 7.03
CA SER A 44 -22.74 -5.34 6.86
C SER A 44 -21.22 -5.38 6.73
N ASP A 45 -20.64 -4.41 6.04
CA ASP A 45 -19.20 -4.38 5.73
C ASP A 45 -18.42 -4.07 7.02
N GLN A 46 -18.91 -3.08 7.78
CA GLN A 46 -18.42 -2.72 9.11
C GLN A 46 -18.45 -3.92 10.06
N GLN A 47 -19.61 -4.58 10.18
CA GLN A 47 -19.81 -5.72 11.09
C GLN A 47 -18.97 -6.94 10.69
N ASN A 48 -18.86 -7.24 9.40
CA ASN A 48 -18.04 -8.34 8.91
C ASN A 48 -16.55 -8.08 9.15
N TYR A 49 -16.08 -6.84 9.01
CA TYR A 49 -14.71 -6.46 9.31
C TYR A 49 -14.39 -6.58 10.81
N SER A 50 -15.27 -6.09 11.70
CA SER A 50 -15.07 -6.26 13.15
C SER A 50 -15.03 -7.73 13.57
N LYS A 51 -15.93 -8.57 13.02
CA LYS A 51 -15.99 -10.02 13.32
C LYS A 51 -14.82 -10.82 12.74
N LYS A 52 -14.26 -10.43 11.59
CA LYS A 52 -13.17 -11.19 10.93
C LYS A 52 -11.77 -10.67 11.24
N TYR A 53 -11.60 -9.35 11.32
CA TYR A 53 -10.29 -8.70 11.50
C TYR A 53 -10.03 -8.41 12.98
N LEU A 54 -10.87 -7.59 13.64
CA LEU A 54 -10.63 -7.22 15.04
C LEU A 54 -10.67 -8.44 15.97
N GLN A 55 -11.67 -9.31 15.84
CA GLN A 55 -11.80 -10.49 16.70
C GLN A 55 -10.71 -11.56 16.49
N LYS A 56 -9.95 -11.51 15.37
CA LYS A 56 -8.84 -12.43 15.08
C LYS A 56 -7.45 -11.84 15.38
N HIS A 57 -7.35 -10.52 15.54
CA HIS A 57 -6.10 -9.81 15.86
C HIS A 57 -6.07 -9.18 17.26
N MET A 58 -7.19 -9.10 17.98
CA MET A 58 -7.19 -8.79 19.42
C MET A 58 -6.77 -10.02 20.23
N CYS A 59 -5.56 -9.99 20.79
CA CYS A 59 -5.17 -10.92 21.86
C CYS A 59 -5.87 -10.52 23.18
N CYS A 60 -5.97 -11.44 24.13
CA CYS A 60 -6.66 -11.25 25.42
C CYS A 60 -5.87 -10.37 26.41
N CYS A 61 -5.73 -9.06 26.14
CA CYS A 61 -5.27 -8.08 27.13
C CYS A 61 -6.26 -6.90 27.17
N ALA A 62 -6.64 -6.46 28.36
CA ALA A 62 -7.47 -5.27 28.51
C ALA A 62 -6.65 -3.99 28.19
N ASN A 63 -7.36 -2.99 27.67
CA ASN A 63 -6.91 -1.60 27.45
C ASN A 63 -5.91 -1.35 26.31
N SER A 64 -6.51 -1.05 25.15
CA SER A 64 -5.94 -0.47 23.90
C SER A 64 -5.10 -1.39 23.01
N THR A 65 -5.35 -1.31 21.70
CA THR A 65 -4.70 -2.14 20.67
C THR A 65 -3.28 -1.67 20.33
N LEU A 66 -2.93 -0.43 20.66
CA LEU A 66 -1.55 0.10 20.56
C LEU A 66 -0.63 -0.53 21.63
N CYS A 67 -1.12 -0.64 22.86
CA CYS A 67 -0.44 -1.25 24.01
C CYS A 67 0.11 -2.67 23.73
N GLN A 68 -0.57 -3.48 22.90
CA GLN A 68 -0.09 -4.84 22.57
C GLN A 68 1.09 -4.86 21.57
N LEU A 69 1.33 -3.77 20.83
CA LEU A 69 2.51 -3.61 19.98
C LEU A 69 3.68 -3.04 20.81
N ASP A 70 3.46 -1.91 21.49
CA ASP A 70 4.51 -1.24 22.27
C ASP A 70 5.03 -2.10 23.43
N ASN A 71 4.16 -2.67 24.26
CA ASN A 71 4.62 -3.48 25.41
C ASN A 71 5.26 -4.80 24.99
N ARG A 72 4.97 -5.33 23.79
CA ARG A 72 5.71 -6.48 23.24
C ARG A 72 7.09 -6.06 22.74
N LEU A 73 7.21 -4.90 22.09
CA LEU A 73 8.52 -4.36 21.73
C LEU A 73 9.38 -4.09 22.98
N GLU A 74 8.81 -3.51 24.03
CA GLU A 74 9.54 -3.25 25.28
C GLU A 74 9.90 -4.52 26.07
N SER A 75 9.01 -5.51 26.21
CA SER A 75 9.38 -6.78 26.87
C SER A 75 10.52 -7.49 26.11
N ILE A 76 10.46 -7.49 24.78
CA ILE A 76 11.50 -8.09 23.92
C ILE A 76 12.84 -7.34 24.02
N LYS A 77 12.85 -6.01 24.14
CA LYS A 77 14.06 -5.21 24.39
C LYS A 77 14.71 -5.54 25.74
N ASN A 78 13.89 -5.77 26.78
CA ASN A 78 14.38 -6.02 28.14
C ASN A 78 14.79 -7.49 28.39
N GLU A 79 14.25 -8.44 27.62
CA GLU A 79 14.59 -9.88 27.72
C GLU A 79 15.83 -10.30 26.88
N MET A 80 16.25 -9.50 25.90
CA MET A 80 17.40 -9.81 25.02
C MET A 80 18.33 -8.61 24.81
N GLY A 81 19.50 -8.63 25.46
CA GLY A 81 20.50 -7.57 25.36
C GLY A 81 21.09 -7.41 23.96
N GLU A 82 20.96 -6.20 23.39
CA GLU A 82 21.68 -5.57 22.25
C GLU A 82 21.96 -6.36 20.96
N SER A 83 21.47 -7.60 20.79
CA SER A 83 21.82 -8.42 19.62
C SER A 83 20.72 -9.40 19.20
N ASN A 84 19.68 -8.89 18.52
CA ASN A 84 18.94 -9.65 17.50
C ASN A 84 18.03 -8.74 16.63
N HIS A 85 18.40 -8.52 15.37
CA HIS A 85 17.77 -7.54 14.46
C HIS A 85 16.40 -7.98 13.89
N LEU A 86 16.03 -9.26 14.02
CA LEU A 86 14.98 -9.90 13.21
C LEU A 86 13.53 -9.59 13.61
N VAL A 87 13.27 -8.98 14.76
CA VAL A 87 11.89 -8.73 15.25
C VAL A 87 11.21 -7.57 14.51
N TYR A 88 11.96 -6.68 13.87
CA TYR A 88 11.45 -5.44 13.24
C TYR A 88 10.92 -5.62 11.79
N GLN A 89 10.96 -6.82 11.22
CA GLN A 89 11.00 -6.98 9.75
C GLN A 89 9.64 -7.12 9.03
N HIS A 90 8.51 -7.16 9.75
CA HIS A 90 7.18 -7.34 9.17
C HIS A 90 6.14 -6.42 9.82
N LEU A 91 5.46 -5.59 9.03
CA LEU A 91 4.43 -4.66 9.51
C LEU A 91 3.03 -5.07 8.99
N ALA A 92 2.10 -5.30 9.92
CA ALA A 92 0.72 -5.67 9.62
C ALA A 92 -0.13 -4.46 9.20
N VAL A 93 0.10 -3.94 7.99
CA VAL A 93 -0.65 -2.80 7.43
C VAL A 93 -2.00 -3.24 6.86
N PRO A 94 -3.12 -2.54 7.15
CA PRO A 94 -4.43 -2.89 6.61
C PRO A 94 -4.49 -2.87 5.06
N PRO A 95 -5.20 -3.82 4.41
CA PRO A 95 -5.21 -3.98 2.95
C PRO A 95 -5.64 -2.74 2.14
N PHE A 96 -6.36 -1.80 2.75
CA PHE A 96 -6.81 -0.57 2.10
C PHE A 96 -5.70 0.50 2.02
N LEU A 97 -4.68 0.41 2.88
CA LEU A 97 -3.59 1.38 3.03
C LEU A 97 -2.27 0.87 2.42
N THR A 98 -2.15 -0.42 2.14
CA THR A 98 -0.94 -1.11 1.68
C THR A 98 -0.19 -0.42 0.54
N ILE A 99 -0.79 -0.32 -0.66
CA ILE A 99 -0.14 0.29 -1.82
C ILE A 99 0.09 1.81 -1.63
N PRO A 100 -0.86 2.62 -1.13
CA PRO A 100 -0.64 4.03 -0.85
C PRO A 100 0.53 4.31 0.08
N LEU A 101 0.68 3.52 1.15
CA LEU A 101 1.80 3.66 2.09
C LEU A 101 3.13 3.25 1.45
N LEU A 102 3.14 2.22 0.59
CA LEU A 102 4.34 1.80 -0.14
C LEU A 102 4.77 2.83 -1.21
N LEU A 103 3.83 3.45 -1.92
CA LEU A 103 4.14 4.54 -2.86
C LEU A 103 4.68 5.78 -2.13
N GLN A 104 4.11 6.11 -0.96
CA GLN A 104 4.59 7.19 -0.11
C GLN A 104 5.98 6.90 0.48
N TYR A 105 6.24 5.66 0.93
CA TYR A 105 7.52 5.21 1.47
C TYR A 105 8.63 5.22 0.41
N GLN A 106 8.33 4.80 -0.82
CA GLN A 106 9.23 4.90 -1.97
C GLN A 106 9.42 6.35 -2.50
N GLN A 107 8.81 7.35 -1.86
CA GLN A 107 8.86 8.76 -2.27
C GLN A 107 8.45 8.98 -3.75
N SER A 108 7.46 8.20 -4.21
CA SER A 108 7.04 8.13 -5.62
C SER A 108 6.70 9.52 -6.19
N PRO A 109 7.43 10.07 -7.18
CA PRO A 109 7.51 11.52 -7.44
C PRO A 109 6.21 12.27 -7.78
N ALA A 110 5.23 11.58 -8.36
CA ALA A 110 3.91 12.15 -8.64
C ALA A 110 2.80 11.63 -7.71
N PHE A 111 3.11 10.83 -6.69
CA PHE A 111 2.10 10.29 -5.78
C PHE A 111 1.67 11.30 -4.71
N ASP A 112 0.42 11.18 -4.27
CA ASP A 112 -0.11 11.94 -3.14
C ASP A 112 -1.00 11.08 -2.23
N LEU A 113 -0.56 10.93 -0.97
CA LEU A 113 -1.32 10.24 0.06
C LEU A 113 -2.48 11.10 0.60
N ASP A 114 -2.37 12.43 0.60
CA ASP A 114 -3.38 13.33 1.17
C ASP A 114 -4.70 13.29 0.38
N TYR A 115 -4.61 13.17 -0.94
CA TYR A 115 -5.78 13.04 -1.81
C TYR A 115 -6.36 11.62 -1.85
N CYS A 116 -5.70 10.63 -1.25
CA CYS A 116 -6.28 9.28 -1.19
C CYS A 116 -7.59 9.26 -0.38
N SER A 117 -8.51 8.33 -0.70
CA SER A 117 -9.71 8.13 0.13
C SER A 117 -10.15 6.68 0.20
N PHE A 118 -10.36 6.21 1.42
CA PHE A 118 -10.67 4.81 1.72
C PHE A 118 -12.18 4.59 1.98
N ALA A 119 -12.99 5.64 1.82
CA ALA A 119 -14.43 5.59 2.03
C ALA A 119 -15.14 4.78 0.94
N MET A 120 -16.10 3.96 1.36
CA MET A 120 -16.99 3.22 0.47
C MET A 120 -18.36 3.89 0.50
N GLN A 121 -18.66 4.68 -0.54
CA GLN A 121 -19.86 5.51 -0.65
C GLN A 121 -21.01 4.78 -1.38
N LYS A 122 -22.27 5.25 -1.20
CA LYS A 122 -23.45 4.57 -1.74
C LYS A 122 -23.61 4.74 -3.25
N ASP A 123 -23.39 5.95 -3.75
CA ASP A 123 -23.36 6.30 -5.18
C ASP A 123 -22.23 5.60 -5.94
N ARG A 124 -21.24 5.03 -5.24
CA ARG A 124 -20.09 4.31 -5.82
C ARG A 124 -20.20 2.78 -5.72
N GLU A 125 -21.32 2.21 -5.24
CA GLU A 125 -21.47 0.75 -5.06
C GLU A 125 -21.26 -0.06 -6.37
N GLN A 126 -21.55 0.54 -7.52
CA GLN A 126 -21.39 -0.09 -8.85
C GLN A 126 -19.99 0.11 -9.47
N THR A 127 -19.08 0.86 -8.84
CA THR A 127 -17.70 1.03 -9.35
C THR A 127 -16.94 -0.29 -9.33
N ALA A 128 -16.02 -0.49 -10.29
CA ALA A 128 -15.24 -1.72 -10.42
C ALA A 128 -14.48 -2.06 -9.11
N ARG A 129 -13.94 -1.04 -8.43
CA ARG A 129 -13.37 -1.12 -7.07
C ARG A 129 -14.34 -1.71 -6.03
N LEU A 130 -15.54 -1.14 -5.84
CA LEU A 130 -16.46 -1.66 -4.81
C LEU A 130 -17.02 -3.05 -5.19
N VAL A 131 -17.16 -3.32 -6.49
CA VAL A 131 -17.57 -4.62 -7.03
C VAL A 131 -16.50 -5.69 -6.77
N ALA A 132 -15.24 -5.45 -7.14
CA ALA A 132 -14.11 -6.35 -6.90
C ALA A 132 -13.93 -6.67 -5.41
N TYR A 133 -14.00 -5.66 -4.55
CA TYR A 133 -13.92 -5.87 -3.10
C TYR A 133 -15.08 -6.73 -2.56
N ARG A 134 -16.34 -6.39 -2.88
CA ARG A 134 -17.51 -7.02 -2.25
C ARG A 134 -17.92 -8.37 -2.85
N GLN A 135 -17.78 -8.56 -4.16
CA GLN A 135 -18.26 -9.78 -4.84
C GLN A 135 -17.17 -10.85 -4.99
N TYR A 136 -15.89 -10.45 -5.01
CA TYR A 136 -14.75 -11.34 -5.27
C TYR A 136 -13.82 -11.47 -4.05
N GLY A 137 -14.00 -10.65 -3.01
CA GLY A 137 -13.21 -10.68 -1.78
C GLY A 137 -11.76 -10.21 -1.95
N ILE A 138 -11.43 -9.53 -3.06
CA ILE A 138 -10.07 -9.06 -3.35
C ILE A 138 -9.72 -7.93 -2.39
N ALA A 139 -8.83 -8.20 -1.43
CA ALA A 139 -8.54 -7.27 -0.34
C ALA A 139 -7.73 -6.03 -0.81
N LEU A 140 -6.73 -6.24 -1.66
CA LEU A 140 -5.92 -5.18 -2.27
C LEU A 140 -6.64 -4.60 -3.51
N THR A 141 -7.73 -3.87 -3.27
CA THR A 141 -8.60 -3.34 -4.31
C THR A 141 -8.56 -1.82 -4.35
N TYR A 142 -8.09 -1.26 -5.48
CA TYR A 142 -7.80 0.16 -5.66
C TYR A 142 -8.34 0.68 -7.00
N THR A 143 -8.78 1.94 -6.99
CA THR A 143 -8.79 2.81 -8.17
C THR A 143 -7.56 3.73 -8.05
N ILE A 144 -6.78 3.89 -9.12
CA ILE A 144 -5.65 4.83 -9.21
C ILE A 144 -6.07 5.97 -10.14
N GLU A 145 -5.98 7.19 -9.63
CA GLU A 145 -6.54 8.41 -10.23
C GLU A 145 -5.40 9.31 -10.71
N CYS A 146 -5.17 9.40 -12.01
CA CYS A 146 -4.08 10.16 -12.62
C CYS A 146 -4.55 11.56 -13.04
N SER A 147 -4.04 12.62 -12.39
CA SER A 147 -4.44 14.01 -12.68
C SER A 147 -4.22 14.45 -14.13
N ALA A 148 -5.31 14.81 -14.82
CA ALA A 148 -5.27 15.61 -16.04
C ALA A 148 -4.88 17.08 -15.77
N SER A 149 -4.97 17.54 -14.51
CA SER A 149 -4.55 18.87 -14.05
C SER A 149 -3.04 18.94 -13.73
N GLY A 150 -2.25 17.92 -14.09
CA GLY A 150 -0.83 17.83 -13.74
C GLY A 150 -0.55 17.69 -12.24
N CYS A 151 0.70 17.96 -11.84
CA CYS A 151 1.16 17.88 -10.45
C CYS A 151 1.32 19.27 -9.83
N ASN A 152 1.03 19.41 -8.53
CA ASN A 152 1.20 20.65 -7.76
C ASN A 152 2.18 20.52 -6.58
N ARG A 153 2.81 19.35 -6.41
CA ARG A 153 3.84 19.06 -5.42
C ARG A 153 4.93 18.16 -6.03
N GLY A 154 6.02 17.94 -5.29
CA GLY A 154 7.15 17.10 -5.73
C GLY A 154 7.97 17.73 -6.86
N PRO A 155 8.91 16.98 -7.47
CA PRO A 155 9.78 17.48 -8.54
C PRO A 155 9.03 17.80 -9.84
N TYR A 156 7.78 17.35 -9.96
CA TYR A 156 6.89 17.64 -11.10
C TYR A 156 5.89 18.78 -10.84
N ALA A 157 6.04 19.55 -9.76
CA ALA A 157 5.16 20.70 -9.49
C ALA A 157 5.10 21.67 -10.70
N GLY A 158 3.88 21.98 -11.16
CA GLY A 158 3.62 22.81 -12.35
C GLY A 158 3.67 22.04 -13.68
N GLN A 159 4.08 20.78 -13.70
CA GLN A 159 4.17 19.95 -14.91
C GLN A 159 2.90 19.14 -15.13
N HIS A 160 2.58 18.83 -16.40
CA HIS A 160 1.53 17.88 -16.74
C HIS A 160 2.05 16.44 -16.62
N LEU A 161 1.16 15.48 -16.31
CA LEU A 161 1.50 14.06 -16.38
C LEU A 161 1.57 13.64 -17.85
N SER A 162 2.80 13.54 -18.38
CA SER A 162 3.06 12.90 -19.67
C SER A 162 3.26 11.39 -19.50
N THR A 163 3.39 10.68 -20.61
CA THR A 163 3.75 9.25 -20.64
C THR A 163 4.96 8.94 -19.75
N ILE A 164 5.98 9.82 -19.71
CA ILE A 164 7.21 9.62 -18.93
C ILE A 164 6.89 9.51 -17.43
N GLN A 165 6.15 10.47 -16.86
CA GLN A 165 5.75 10.43 -15.45
C GLN A 165 4.79 9.26 -15.17
N MET A 166 3.93 8.89 -16.12
CA MET A 166 3.02 7.75 -15.98
C MET A 166 3.75 6.40 -15.99
N GLU A 167 4.78 6.24 -16.82
CA GLU A 167 5.64 5.05 -16.87
C GLU A 167 6.48 4.91 -15.60
N GLU A 168 7.10 6.00 -15.12
CA GLU A 168 7.83 6.02 -13.85
C GLU A 168 6.92 5.61 -12.68
N MET A 169 5.74 6.21 -12.58
CA MET A 169 4.73 5.86 -11.58
C MET A 169 4.26 4.40 -11.70
N GLY A 170 4.19 3.87 -12.92
CA GLY A 170 3.97 2.44 -13.18
C GLY A 170 5.09 1.56 -12.60
N GLN A 171 6.35 1.98 -12.66
CA GLN A 171 7.47 1.27 -12.03
C GLN A 171 7.37 1.28 -10.51
N PHE A 172 7.03 2.40 -9.87
CA PHE A 172 6.82 2.47 -8.41
C PHE A 172 5.63 1.60 -7.96
N LEU A 173 4.54 1.58 -8.74
CA LEU A 173 3.40 0.71 -8.50
C LEU A 173 3.76 -0.78 -8.64
N ALA A 174 4.59 -1.14 -9.63
CA ALA A 174 5.11 -2.51 -9.78
C ALA A 174 6.06 -2.91 -8.63
N LYS A 175 7.06 -2.07 -8.31
CA LYS A 175 8.00 -2.25 -7.19
C LYS A 175 7.28 -2.45 -5.85
N SER A 176 6.14 -1.78 -5.64
CA SER A 176 5.31 -1.93 -4.44
C SER A 176 4.94 -3.39 -4.15
N PHE A 177 4.70 -4.22 -5.16
CA PHE A 177 4.33 -5.63 -4.95
C PHE A 177 5.48 -6.49 -4.40
N ASN A 178 6.74 -6.09 -4.57
CA ASN A 178 7.89 -6.81 -4.01
C ASN A 178 7.95 -6.74 -2.48
N PHE A 179 7.27 -5.76 -1.87
CA PHE A 179 7.18 -5.58 -0.41
C PHE A 179 5.94 -6.27 0.20
N ILE A 180 5.10 -6.93 -0.61
CA ILE A 180 3.85 -7.54 -0.14
C ILE A 180 4.01 -9.07 -0.07
N GLN A 181 4.12 -9.59 1.15
CA GLN A 181 3.97 -11.01 1.40
C GLN A 181 2.47 -11.36 1.50
N PHE A 182 2.08 -12.53 1.00
CA PHE A 182 0.71 -13.04 1.15
C PHE A 182 0.71 -14.25 2.08
N ILE A 183 0.13 -14.09 3.29
CA ILE A 183 -0.14 -15.22 4.16
C ILE A 183 -1.44 -15.90 3.70
N TYR A 184 -1.30 -17.17 3.34
CA TYR A 184 -2.41 -18.06 3.03
C TYR A 184 -2.99 -18.61 4.34
N CYS A 185 -4.15 -18.09 4.75
CA CYS A 185 -4.93 -18.75 5.80
C CYS A 185 -5.76 -19.88 5.16
N SER A 186 -5.85 -21.04 5.84
CA SER A 186 -6.41 -22.31 5.33
C SER A 186 -7.89 -22.30 4.90
N GLN A 187 -8.56 -21.15 4.98
CA GLN A 187 -9.95 -20.92 4.58
C GLN A 187 -10.06 -20.16 3.23
N GLN A 188 -9.09 -20.34 2.33
CA GLN A 188 -8.99 -19.65 1.02
C GLN A 188 -9.03 -18.11 1.09
N GLN A 189 -8.70 -17.52 2.25
CA GLN A 189 -8.65 -16.08 2.44
C GLN A 189 -7.18 -15.65 2.50
N HIS A 190 -6.72 -14.90 1.49
CA HIS A 190 -5.38 -14.31 1.46
C HIS A 190 -5.33 -13.09 2.38
N PHE A 191 -4.33 -13.01 3.26
CA PHE A 191 -4.04 -11.84 4.07
C PHE A 191 -2.72 -11.22 3.58
N PRO A 192 -2.72 -9.99 3.03
CA PRO A 192 -1.48 -9.30 2.72
C PRO A 192 -0.81 -8.84 4.02
N LEU A 193 0.47 -9.15 4.17
CA LEU A 193 1.38 -8.50 5.11
C LEU A 193 2.38 -7.66 4.32
N ILE A 194 2.85 -6.56 4.90
CA ILE A 194 3.99 -5.84 4.33
C ILE A 194 5.26 -6.37 4.99
N GLN A 195 6.15 -6.94 4.17
CA GLN A 195 7.55 -7.06 4.53
C GLN A 195 8.21 -5.75 4.12
N LEU A 196 8.49 -4.89 5.11
CA LEU A 196 9.37 -3.76 4.88
C LEU A 196 10.80 -4.30 4.66
N PRO A 197 11.63 -3.64 3.84
CA PRO A 197 13.03 -4.03 3.76
C PRO A 197 13.67 -3.85 5.15
N ALA A 198 14.71 -4.64 5.45
CA ALA A 198 15.60 -4.25 6.54
C ALA A 198 16.16 -2.86 6.23
N CYS A 199 16.30 -2.00 7.24
CA CYS A 199 16.87 -0.67 7.03
C CYS A 199 18.28 -0.84 6.44
N GLN A 200 18.45 -0.44 5.18
CA GLN A 200 19.78 -0.35 4.61
C GLN A 200 20.45 0.91 5.18
N GLU A 201 21.74 0.80 5.47
CA GLU A 201 22.55 1.91 5.95
C GLU A 201 22.67 3.00 4.88
N SER A 202 23.16 4.18 5.27
CA SER A 202 23.10 5.39 4.47
C SER A 202 23.73 5.24 3.08
N PHE A 203 23.01 5.72 2.06
CA PHE A 203 23.63 6.16 0.80
C PHE A 203 24.36 7.48 1.07
N ASP A 204 25.53 7.39 1.69
CA ASP A 204 26.40 8.54 1.91
C ASP A 204 27.00 9.04 0.60
N GLN A 205 27.20 10.36 0.53
CA GLN A 205 27.53 11.08 -0.69
C GLN A 205 29.03 10.97 -1.01
N HIS A 206 29.37 10.41 -2.17
CA HIS A 206 30.72 10.49 -2.74
C HIS A 206 30.67 10.88 -4.22
N ASP A 207 30.51 12.19 -4.46
CA ASP A 207 30.70 12.80 -5.78
C ASP A 207 31.22 14.26 -5.64
N ASP A 208 32.32 14.44 -4.90
CA ASP A 208 33.30 15.49 -5.20
C ASP A 208 34.68 15.19 -4.57
N GLU A 209 35.70 15.95 -5.03
CA GLU A 209 37.13 15.86 -4.64
C GLU A 209 37.95 14.64 -5.10
N ASN A 210 38.37 14.65 -6.37
CA ASN A 210 39.75 14.23 -6.70
C ASN A 210 40.36 15.04 -7.87
N LYS A 211 40.91 16.23 -7.55
CA LYS A 211 41.62 17.11 -8.51
C LYS A 211 43.10 17.28 -8.16
N GLY A 212 43.96 16.60 -8.92
CA GLY A 212 45.42 16.78 -8.99
C GLY A 212 46.23 16.15 -7.85
N LYS A 213 47.56 15.95 -7.99
CA LYS A 213 48.53 16.52 -8.97
C LYS A 213 49.67 15.50 -9.20
N ILE A 214 50.47 15.50 -10.29
CA ILE A 214 50.53 16.41 -11.44
C ILE A 214 49.86 15.78 -12.67
N SER A 215 50.44 15.11 -13.69
CA SER A 215 51.82 14.85 -14.18
C SER A 215 51.75 14.59 -15.71
N VAL A 216 52.69 14.90 -16.64
CA VAL A 216 54.14 15.24 -16.68
C VAL A 216 55.07 14.03 -16.95
N TRP A 217 55.79 14.11 -18.09
CA TRP A 217 56.69 13.15 -18.78
C TRP A 217 56.32 11.67 -18.70
#